data_AF-A0A1Q3AQS2-F1
#
_entry.id   AF-A0A1Q3AQS2-F1
#
_cell.length_a   1.000
_cell.length_b   1.000
_cell.length_c   1.000
_cell.angle_alpha   90.00
_cell.angle_beta   90.00
_cell.angle_gamma   90.00
#
_symmetry.space_group_name_H-M   'P 1'
#
loop_
_entity.id
_entity.type
_entity.pdbx_description
1 polymer ?
#
loop_
_entity_poly.entity_id
_entity_poly.type
_entity_poly.pdbx_seq_one_letter_code
_entity_poly.pdbx_strand_id
1 'polypeptide(L)'
;NEFNRISSCVSAKETWDRLEVTYEGTNQVKEAKINMLVHEYEMILRLFTRFTNITNAIQALDKVYTISEMVRKFLKCLPRMWMPKVTAIEEVKDLNTLPLEDLLRFLMTHELSILKRDDEEETER
;
A
#
# COMPACT_ATOMS: atom_id res chain seq x y z
N ASN A 1 14.67 31.87 -1.61
CA ASN A 1 15.93 32.64 -1.73
C ASN A 1 17.10 31.65 -1.79
N GLU A 2 17.31 31.06 -2.97
CA GLU A 2 18.33 30.01 -3.20
C GLU A 2 19.75 30.55 -2.97
N PHE A 3 19.98 31.82 -3.31
CA PHE A 3 21.24 32.51 -3.10
C PHE A 3 21.73 32.38 -1.65
N ASN A 4 20.87 32.61 -0.66
CA ASN A 4 21.24 32.48 0.76
C ASN A 4 21.56 31.04 1.20
N ARG A 5 21.17 30.02 0.42
CA ARG A 5 21.41 28.60 0.76
C ARG A 5 22.76 28.09 0.25
N ILE A 6 23.28 28.72 -0.80
CA ILE A 6 24.54 28.35 -1.47
C ILE A 6 25.62 29.43 -1.34
N SER A 7 25.30 30.63 -0.84
CA SER A 7 26.25 31.74 -0.69
C SER A 7 27.43 31.45 0.24
N SER A 8 27.30 30.43 1.10
CA SER A 8 28.38 29.96 1.99
C SER A 8 29.26 28.87 1.37
N CYS A 9 28.89 28.33 0.21
CA CYS A 9 29.65 27.25 -0.43
C CYS A 9 30.93 27.79 -1.08
N VAL A 10 32.05 27.12 -0.87
CA VAL A 10 33.38 27.57 -1.32
C VAL A 10 33.80 26.97 -2.66
N SER A 11 33.08 25.96 -3.15
CA SER A 11 33.38 25.32 -4.44
C SER A 11 32.11 25.03 -5.25
N ALA A 12 32.28 24.97 -6.57
CA ALA A 12 31.20 24.59 -7.48
C ALA A 12 30.63 23.20 -7.17
N LYS A 13 31.49 22.28 -6.69
CA LYS A 13 31.09 20.94 -6.24
C LYS A 13 30.17 21.01 -5.03
N GLU A 14 30.54 21.80 -4.02
CA GLU A 14 29.72 21.95 -2.80
C GLU A 14 28.37 22.61 -3.09
N THR A 15 28.35 23.60 -3.99
CA THR A 15 27.10 24.21 -4.48
C THR A 15 26.23 23.17 -5.19
N TRP A 16 26.83 22.33 -6.05
CA TRP A 16 26.12 21.26 -6.76
C TRP A 16 25.56 20.21 -5.81
N ASP A 17 26.37 19.67 -4.90
CA ASP A 17 25.96 18.67 -3.90
C ASP A 17 24.82 19.21 -3.01
N ARG A 18 24.86 20.50 -2.67
CA ARG A 18 23.83 21.15 -1.83
C ARG A 18 22.53 21.41 -2.59
N LEU A 19 22.61 21.70 -3.89
CA LEU A 19 21.44 21.77 -4.77
C LEU A 19 20.83 20.39 -4.97
N GLU A 20 21.63 19.37 -5.28
CA GLU A 20 21.20 17.98 -5.44
C GLU A 20 20.43 17.49 -4.22
N VAL A 21 20.98 17.66 -3.01
CA VAL A 21 20.29 17.30 -1.75
C VAL A 21 19.01 18.11 -1.52
N THR A 22 18.97 19.37 -1.94
CA THR A 22 17.81 20.26 -1.73
C THR A 22 16.65 19.93 -2.67
N TYR A 23 16.94 19.63 -3.93
CA TYR A 23 15.92 19.39 -4.96
C TYR A 23 15.55 17.91 -5.08
N GLU A 24 16.52 17.00 -5.02
CA GLU A 24 16.23 15.57 -5.11
C GLU A 24 15.95 14.92 -3.75
N GLY A 25 16.31 15.60 -2.66
CA GLY A 25 16.28 15.04 -1.31
C GLY A 25 17.50 14.18 -1.00
N THR A 26 17.76 13.95 0.29
CA THR A 26 18.82 13.02 0.71
C THR A 26 18.44 11.57 0.37
N ASN A 27 19.44 10.69 0.23
CA ASN A 27 19.20 9.25 0.04
C ASN A 27 18.25 8.66 1.12
N GLN A 28 18.33 9.15 2.36
CA GLN A 28 17.45 8.74 3.45
C GLN A 28 15.99 9.15 3.22
N VAL A 29 15.75 10.36 2.68
CA VAL A 29 14.39 10.82 2.34
C VAL A 29 13.85 10.04 1.14
N LYS A 30 14.68 9.79 0.12
CA LYS A 30 14.31 8.95 -1.03
C LYS A 30 13.93 7.52 -0.58
N GLU A 31 14.73 6.92 0.29
CA GLU A 31 14.47 5.60 0.86
C GLU A 31 13.21 5.57 1.73
N ALA A 32 12.98 6.59 2.56
CA ALA A 32 11.75 6.70 3.35
C ALA A 32 10.50 6.79 2.46
N LYS A 33 10.55 7.59 1.37
CA LYS A 33 9.46 7.67 0.38
C LYS A 33 9.20 6.32 -0.31
N ILE A 34 10.25 5.64 -0.75
CA ILE A 34 10.14 4.29 -1.33
C ILE A 34 9.49 3.34 -0.34
N ASN A 35 9.92 3.34 0.93
CA ASN A 35 9.36 2.48 1.96
C ASN A 35 7.89 2.80 2.26
N MET A 36 7.49 4.07 2.21
CA MET A 36 6.08 4.47 2.35
C MET A 36 5.25 3.93 1.18
N LEU A 37 5.70 4.11 -0.06
CA LEU A 37 5.01 3.62 -1.26
C LEU A 37 4.93 2.09 -1.29
N VAL A 38 6.02 1.41 -0.94
CA VAL A 38 6.05 -0.06 -0.80
C VAL A 38 5.09 -0.51 0.31
N HIS A 39 5.03 0.22 1.43
CA HIS A 39 4.11 -0.11 2.51
C HIS A 39 2.65 0.02 2.09
N GLU A 40 2.31 1.03 1.28
CA GLU A 40 0.97 1.22 0.71
C GLU A 40 0.65 0.14 -0.34
N TYR A 41 1.61 -0.23 -1.17
CA TYR A 41 1.48 -1.30 -2.18
C TYR A 41 1.33 -2.70 -1.57
N GLU A 42 2.05 -3.02 -0.50
CA GLU A 42 2.03 -4.36 0.09
C GLU A 42 0.99 -4.51 1.21
N MET A 43 0.16 -3.50 1.46
CA MET A 43 -0.75 -3.49 2.60
C MET A 43 -1.73 -4.67 2.53
N ILE A 44 -2.39 -4.88 1.38
CA ILE A 44 -3.34 -5.98 1.22
C ILE A 44 -2.65 -7.34 1.32
N LEU A 45 -1.47 -7.52 0.72
CA LEU A 45 -0.70 -8.77 0.78
C LEU A 45 -0.25 -9.10 2.22
N ARG A 46 0.18 -8.09 2.99
CA ARG A 46 0.56 -8.25 4.39
C ARG A 46 -0.64 -8.61 5.27
N LEU A 47 -1.79 -7.96 5.06
CA LEU A 47 -3.03 -8.29 5.74
C LEU A 47 -3.48 -9.71 5.42
N PHE A 48 -3.41 -10.11 4.16
CA PHE A 48 -3.75 -11.45 3.70
C PHE A 48 -2.86 -12.52 4.32
N THR A 49 -1.54 -12.33 4.28
CA THR A 49 -0.56 -13.24 4.88
C THR A 49 -0.82 -13.42 6.37
N ARG A 50 -1.04 -12.32 7.10
CA ARG A 50 -1.37 -12.35 8.52
C ARG A 50 -2.69 -13.07 8.79
N PHE A 51 -3.71 -12.82 7.97
CA PHE A 51 -5.00 -13.48 8.07
C PHE A 51 -4.85 -15.00 7.91
N THR A 52 -4.17 -15.45 6.86
CA THR A 52 -3.92 -16.87 6.57
C THR A 52 -3.15 -17.56 7.69
N ASN A 53 -2.13 -16.91 8.25
CA ASN A 53 -1.39 -17.46 9.39
C ASN A 53 -2.29 -17.68 10.62
N ILE A 54 -3.19 -16.72 10.91
CA ILE A 54 -4.14 -16.84 12.02
C ILE A 54 -5.17 -17.92 11.74
N THR A 55 -5.74 -18.00 10.52
CA THR A 55 -6.71 -19.04 10.18
C THR A 55 -6.09 -20.42 10.21
N ASN A 56 -4.83 -20.57 9.77
CA ASN A 56 -4.10 -21.83 9.84
C ASN A 56 -3.86 -22.26 11.29
N ALA A 57 -3.49 -21.32 12.16
CA ALA A 57 -3.36 -21.61 13.60
C ALA A 57 -4.69 -22.02 14.24
N ILE A 58 -5.81 -21.41 13.84
CA ILE A 58 -7.15 -21.78 14.31
C ILE A 58 -7.55 -23.17 13.77
N GLN A 59 -7.21 -23.47 12.52
CA GLN A 59 -7.45 -24.78 11.91
C GLN A 59 -6.65 -25.88 12.60
N ALA A 60 -5.42 -25.60 13.03
CA ALA A 60 -4.62 -26.52 13.83
C ALA A 60 -5.22 -26.81 15.23
N LEU A 61 -6.19 -26.00 15.68
CA LEU A 61 -6.97 -26.21 16.90
C LEU A 61 -8.35 -26.83 16.61
N ASP A 62 -8.47 -27.59 15.52
CA ASP A 62 -9.67 -28.30 15.06
C ASP A 62 -10.87 -27.40 14.69
N LYS A 63 -10.66 -26.08 14.52
CA LYS A 63 -11.70 -25.18 14.03
C LYS A 63 -11.48 -24.83 12.57
N VAL A 64 -12.29 -25.42 11.69
CA VAL A 64 -12.27 -25.16 10.25
C VAL A 64 -13.30 -24.09 9.89
N TYR A 65 -12.87 -23.08 9.13
CA TYR A 65 -13.78 -22.11 8.53
C TYR A 65 -14.13 -22.51 7.11
N THR A 66 -15.39 -22.32 6.73
CA THR A 66 -15.81 -22.40 5.33
C THR A 66 -15.23 -21.23 4.53
N ILE A 67 -15.16 -21.37 3.20
CA ILE A 67 -14.66 -20.32 2.30
C ILE A 67 -15.45 -19.01 2.50
N SER A 68 -16.77 -19.11 2.64
CA SER A 68 -17.66 -17.97 2.84
C SER A 68 -17.38 -17.23 4.17
N GLU A 69 -17.09 -17.98 5.24
CA GLU A 69 -16.68 -17.41 6.52
C GLU A 69 -15.32 -16.73 6.42
N MET A 70 -14.36 -17.35 5.73
CA MET A 70 -13.04 -16.76 5.50
C MET A 70 -13.15 -15.43 4.74
N VAL A 71 -13.90 -15.42 3.64
CA VAL A 71 -14.16 -14.21 2.83
C VAL A 71 -14.77 -13.10 3.68
N ARG A 72 -15.86 -13.37 4.40
CA ARG A 72 -16.54 -12.37 5.25
C ARG A 72 -15.65 -11.86 6.38
N LYS A 73 -14.83 -12.73 6.98
CA LYS A 73 -13.88 -12.33 8.02
C LYS A 73 -12.75 -11.47 7.46
N PHE A 74 -12.21 -11.84 6.30
CA PHE A 74 -11.16 -11.06 5.65
C PHE A 74 -11.63 -9.67 5.27
N LEU A 75 -12.82 -9.55 4.65
CA LEU A 75 -13.44 -8.25 4.34
C LEU A 75 -13.61 -7.36 5.58
N LYS A 76 -13.96 -7.95 6.74
CA LYS A 76 -14.05 -7.23 8.02
C LYS A 76 -12.71 -6.80 8.60
N CYS A 77 -11.61 -7.42 8.19
CA CYS A 77 -10.26 -7.04 8.61
C CYS A 77 -9.69 -5.86 7.81
N LEU A 78 -10.33 -5.47 6.70
CA LEU A 78 -9.85 -4.38 5.85
C LEU A 78 -10.03 -3.00 6.52
N PRO A 79 -9.10 -2.05 6.29
CA PRO A 79 -9.24 -0.69 6.79
C PRO A 79 -10.48 0.02 6.25
N ARG A 80 -10.98 1.03 6.97
CA ARG A 80 -12.21 1.76 6.61
C ARG A 80 -12.19 2.39 5.21
N MET A 81 -11.01 2.80 4.72
CA MET A 81 -10.88 3.35 3.35
C MET A 81 -11.28 2.35 2.26
N TRP A 82 -11.27 1.04 2.54
CA TRP A 82 -11.69 -0.01 1.61
C TRP A 82 -13.19 -0.26 1.60
N MET A 83 -13.96 0.32 2.52
CA MET A 83 -15.41 0.08 2.64
C MET A 83 -16.18 0.30 1.32
N PRO A 84 -15.93 1.36 0.52
CA PRO A 84 -16.59 1.52 -0.78
C PRO A 84 -16.34 0.33 -1.72
N LYS A 85 -15.12 -0.21 -1.72
CA LYS A 85 -14.76 -1.38 -2.54
C LYS A 85 -15.38 -2.66 -2.00
N VAL A 86 -15.42 -2.83 -0.67
CA VAL A 86 -16.09 -3.96 -0.02
C VAL A 86 -17.57 -3.99 -0.39
N THR A 87 -18.28 -2.87 -0.28
CA THR A 87 -19.69 -2.77 -0.66
C THR A 87 -19.90 -3.13 -2.13
N ALA A 88 -19.08 -2.62 -3.04
CA ALA A 88 -19.17 -2.97 -4.46
C ALA A 88 -18.93 -4.48 -4.73
N ILE A 89 -18.04 -5.13 -3.97
CA ILE A 89 -17.82 -6.58 -4.07
C ILE A 89 -19.04 -7.33 -3.54
N GLU A 90 -19.61 -6.91 -2.41
CA GLU A 90 -20.80 -7.51 -1.80
C GLU A 90 -22.05 -7.38 -2.68
N GLU A 91 -22.16 -6.31 -3.46
CA GLU A 91 -23.27 -6.10 -4.40
C GLU A 91 -23.17 -6.96 -5.68
N VAL A 92 -21.95 -7.23 -6.16
CA VAL A 92 -21.70 -7.86 -7.47
C VAL A 92 -21.36 -9.35 -7.35
N LYS A 93 -20.81 -9.80 -6.23
CA LYS A 93 -20.29 -11.16 -6.05
C LYS A 93 -21.06 -11.90 -4.97
N ASP A 94 -21.33 -13.18 -5.21
CA ASP A 94 -21.81 -14.08 -4.17
C ASP A 94 -20.63 -14.49 -3.27
N LEU A 95 -20.60 -13.96 -2.05
CA LEU A 95 -19.57 -14.25 -1.05
C LEU A 95 -19.56 -15.72 -0.60
N ASN A 96 -20.61 -16.49 -0.89
CA ASN A 96 -20.66 -17.90 -0.52
C ASN A 96 -19.88 -18.79 -1.48
N THR A 97 -19.71 -18.35 -2.73
CA THR A 97 -19.00 -19.08 -3.78
C THR A 97 -17.67 -18.45 -4.16
N LEU A 98 -17.41 -17.21 -3.74
CA LEU A 98 -16.21 -16.46 -4.10
C LEU A 98 -14.96 -17.10 -3.46
N PRO A 99 -13.98 -17.58 -4.25
CA PRO A 99 -12.71 -18.05 -3.72
C PRO A 99 -11.94 -16.91 -3.08
N LEU A 100 -11.26 -17.19 -1.97
CA LEU A 100 -10.52 -16.19 -1.22
C LEU A 100 -9.35 -15.58 -2.05
N GLU A 101 -8.74 -16.38 -2.91
CA GLU A 101 -7.68 -15.94 -3.84
C GLU A 101 -8.20 -14.95 -4.89
N ASP A 102 -9.43 -15.15 -5.38
CA ASP A 102 -10.04 -14.21 -6.32
C ASP A 102 -10.42 -12.90 -5.62
N LEU A 103 -10.89 -12.97 -4.38
CA LEU A 103 -11.09 -11.78 -3.55
C LEU A 103 -9.78 -10.99 -3.41
N LEU A 104 -8.68 -11.67 -3.09
CA LEU A 104 -7.36 -11.04 -3.00
C LEU A 104 -6.99 -10.34 -4.30
N ARG A 105 -7.20 -11.00 -5.45
CA ARG A 105 -6.92 -10.43 -6.78
C ARG A 105 -7.73 -9.15 -7.05
N PHE A 106 -9.01 -9.13 -6.68
CA PHE A 106 -9.86 -7.93 -6.82
C PHE A 106 -9.35 -6.75 -5.99
N LEU A 107 -8.86 -7.03 -4.78
CA LEU A 107 -8.33 -6.02 -3.88
C LEU A 107 -6.97 -5.48 -4.38
N MET A 108 -6.04 -6.36 -4.77
CA MET A 108 -4.74 -5.96 -5.32
C MET A 108 -4.88 -5.13 -6.60
N THR A 109 -5.82 -5.48 -7.49
CA THR A 109 -6.09 -4.71 -8.70
C THR A 109 -6.57 -3.29 -8.37
N HIS A 110 -7.34 -3.15 -7.29
CA HIS A 110 -7.80 -1.85 -6.84
C HIS A 110 -6.68 -1.04 -6.18
N GLU A 111 -5.83 -1.68 -5.38
CA GLU A 111 -4.62 -1.08 -4.78
C GLU A 111 -3.73 -0.46 -5.86
N LEU A 112 -3.43 -1.22 -6.92
CA LEU A 112 -2.67 -0.74 -8.08
C LEU A 112 -3.34 0.44 -8.79
N SER A 113 -4.67 0.46 -8.85
CA SER A 113 -5.41 1.58 -9.46
C SER A 113 -5.42 2.85 -8.60
N ILE A 114 -5.26 2.72 -7.28
CA ILE A 114 -5.16 3.87 -6.38
C ILE A 114 -3.79 4.51 -6.54
N LEU A 115 -2.72 3.72 -6.46
CA LEU A 115 -1.32 4.20 -6.58
C LEU A 115 -1.05 4.96 -7.88
N LYS A 116 -1.57 4.49 -9.02
CA LYS A 116 -1.39 5.16 -10.31
C LYS A 116 -2.00 6.57 -10.37
N ARG A 117 -3.05 6.84 -9.59
CA ARG A 117 -3.70 8.16 -9.58
C ARG A 117 -2.90 9.16 -8.74
N ASP A 118 -2.25 8.69 -7.68
CA ASP A 118 -1.41 9.54 -6.83
C ASP A 118 -0.11 9.96 -7.55
N ASP A 119 0.47 9.09 -8.39
CA ASP A 119 1.62 9.41 -9.25
C ASP A 119 1.30 10.52 -10.29
N GLU A 120 0.09 10.50 -10.86
CA GLU A 120 -0.38 11.50 -11.84
C GLU A 120 -0.64 12.87 -11.16
N GLU A 121 -1.17 12.90 -9.94
CA GLU A 121 -1.38 14.15 -9.20
C GLU A 121 -0.07 14.79 -8.68
N GLU A 122 0.98 14.00 -8.43
CA GLU A 122 2.29 14.52 -8.01
C GLU A 122 3.13 15.04 -9.19
N THR A 123 2.90 14.55 -10.42
CA THR A 123 3.57 15.06 -11.63
C THR A 123 2.97 16.35 -12.20
N GLU A 124 1.77 16.73 -11.77
CA GLU A 124 1.09 17.97 -12.21
C GLU A 124 1.23 19.16 -11.21
N ARG A 125 1.95 19.00 -10.09
CA ARG A 125 2.22 20.06 -9.09
C ARG A 125 3.65 20.56 -9.12
#